data_AF-A0A522WEH9-F1
#
_entry.id   AF-A0A522WEH9-F1
#
_cell.length_a   1.000
_cell.length_b   1.000
_cell.length_c   1.000
_cell.angle_alpha   90.00
_cell.angle_beta   90.00
_cell.angle_gamma   90.00
#
_symmetry.space_group_name_H-M   'P 1'
#
loop_
_entity.id
_entity.type
_entity.pdbx_description
1 polymer ?
#
loop_
_entity_poly.entity_id
_entity_poly.type
_entity_poly.pdbx_seq_one_letter_code
_entity_poly.pdbx_strand_id
1 'polypeptide(L)'
;MAERLSVGVSPHVHGGESVQKVMWTVFLALLPAGAAGVIIFGFAALKVIIISIASCLITEFLIQKLRRKKITLYDGSAALTGLLLAYNLSSGVPFWIPLVGGIFAVAIAKHTFGGLGANIFNPALAARAFLLASWPKQMTDFYRPLSLDAVSSATPLAMLKEGGMRSLSGLGLSYGDLFLGNRPGCLGEVCALALILGAAYLLWKGYVWRQAPMGFILSLGALSWMFGGEGFLRGDFLFAILSGGLILGAFFMATDYVTTPITKKGQLVFGIGCGVITFVIR
;
A
#
# COMPACT_ATOMS: atom_id res chain seq x y z
N MET A 1 -6.95 14.14 62.44
CA MET A 1 -6.42 13.98 61.06
C MET A 1 -7.62 13.98 60.13
N ALA A 2 -7.75 14.96 59.23
CA ALA A 2 -8.83 14.97 58.26
C ALA A 2 -8.59 13.87 57.21
N GLU A 3 -9.50 12.90 57.09
CA GLU A 3 -9.48 11.91 56.02
C GLU A 3 -9.59 12.61 54.68
N ARG A 4 -8.50 12.60 53.90
CA ARG A 4 -8.51 13.07 52.52
C ARG A 4 -9.15 11.98 51.66
N LEU A 5 -10.46 12.09 51.43
CA LEU A 5 -11.17 11.27 50.45
C LEU A 5 -10.65 11.63 49.04
N SER A 6 -9.99 10.68 48.38
CA SER A 6 -9.52 10.85 47.01
C SER A 6 -10.69 10.59 46.04
N VAL A 7 -11.13 11.65 45.36
CA VAL A 7 -12.09 11.51 44.25
C VAL A 7 -11.33 11.02 43.02
N GLY A 8 -11.28 9.70 42.84
CA GLY A 8 -10.70 9.05 41.67
C GLY A 8 -11.73 8.81 40.58
N VAL A 9 -11.33 8.99 39.32
CA VAL A 9 -12.16 8.63 38.16
C VAL A 9 -12.37 7.11 38.14
N SER A 10 -13.53 6.64 37.69
CA SER A 10 -13.81 5.20 37.56
C SER A 10 -12.68 4.50 36.77
N PRO A 11 -12.15 3.37 37.26
CA PRO A 11 -11.06 2.69 36.59
C PRO A 11 -11.54 2.19 35.22
N HIS A 12 -10.96 2.76 34.16
CA HIS A 12 -11.21 2.29 32.80
C HIS A 12 -10.44 0.99 32.61
N VAL A 13 -11.15 -0.12 32.42
CA VAL A 13 -10.53 -1.42 32.09
C VAL A 13 -9.82 -1.25 30.75
N HIS A 14 -8.49 -1.32 30.76
CA HIS A 14 -7.70 -1.17 29.55
C HIS A 14 -7.84 -2.45 28.72
N GLY A 15 -8.42 -2.33 27.53
CA GLY A 15 -8.30 -3.37 26.51
C GLY A 15 -6.84 -3.48 26.11
N GLY A 16 -6.24 -4.68 26.20
CA GLY A 16 -4.82 -4.93 25.90
C GLY A 16 -4.39 -4.74 24.43
N GLU A 17 -5.12 -3.92 23.68
CA GLU A 17 -4.84 -3.56 22.30
C GLU A 17 -4.18 -2.18 22.26
N SER A 18 -2.94 -2.13 21.80
CA SER A 18 -2.18 -0.90 21.62
C SER A 18 -1.99 -0.60 20.14
N VAL A 19 -1.82 0.69 19.80
CA VAL A 19 -1.51 1.13 18.43
C VAL A 19 -0.30 0.37 17.87
N GLN A 20 0.73 0.20 18.70
CA GLN A 20 1.93 -0.57 18.36
C GLN A 20 1.60 -2.01 17.96
N LYS A 21 0.75 -2.71 18.72
CA LYS A 21 0.35 -4.08 18.42
C LYS A 21 -0.38 -4.18 17.09
N VAL A 22 -1.28 -3.24 16.81
CA VAL A 22 -2.01 -3.17 15.53
C VAL A 22 -1.04 -2.93 14.37
N MET A 23 -0.15 -1.94 14.47
CA MET A 23 0.82 -1.59 13.42
C MET A 23 1.77 -2.75 13.10
N TRP A 24 2.31 -3.42 14.13
CA TRP A 24 3.15 -4.61 13.92
C TRP A 24 2.37 -5.79 13.36
N THR A 25 1.08 -5.94 13.68
CA THR A 25 0.25 -6.99 13.08
C THR A 25 0.02 -6.73 11.60
N VAL A 26 -0.22 -5.48 11.19
CA VAL A 26 -0.33 -5.10 9.77
C VAL A 26 0.99 -5.31 9.04
N PHE A 27 2.11 -4.92 9.67
CA PHE A 27 3.44 -5.17 9.13
C PHE A 27 3.68 -6.68 8.90
N LEU A 28 3.35 -7.51 9.89
CA LEU A 28 3.49 -8.97 9.79
C LEU A 28 2.59 -9.56 8.70
N ALA A 29 1.38 -9.05 8.53
CA ALA A 29 0.45 -9.48 7.48
C ALA A 29 0.96 -9.18 6.06
N LEU A 30 1.83 -8.17 5.90
CA LEU A 30 2.46 -7.81 4.63
C LEU A 30 3.74 -8.60 4.34
N LEU A 31 4.41 -9.18 5.35
CA LEU A 31 5.65 -9.92 5.16
C LEU A 31 5.56 -11.06 4.14
N PRO A 32 4.50 -11.90 4.08
CA PRO A 32 4.37 -12.93 3.07
C PRO A 32 4.39 -12.36 1.64
N ALA A 33 3.76 -11.21 1.42
CA ALA A 33 3.79 -10.53 0.12
C ALA A 33 5.19 -10.01 -0.21
N GLY A 34 5.91 -9.48 0.77
CA GLY A 34 7.30 -9.07 0.62
C GLY A 34 8.23 -10.23 0.30
N ALA A 35 8.08 -11.35 0.99
CA ALA A 35 8.84 -12.57 0.72
C ALA A 35 8.59 -13.07 -0.70
N ALA A 36 7.33 -13.11 -1.15
CA ALA A 36 6.99 -13.46 -2.52
C ALA A 36 7.62 -12.49 -3.54
N GLY A 37 7.57 -11.18 -3.29
CA GLY A 37 8.24 -10.18 -4.13
C GLY A 37 9.76 -10.38 -4.21
N VAL A 38 10.41 -10.74 -3.11
CA VAL A 38 11.85 -11.06 -3.07
C VAL A 38 12.16 -12.36 -3.81
N ILE A 39 11.29 -13.37 -3.76
CA ILE A 39 11.48 -14.61 -4.51
C ILE A 39 11.38 -14.35 -6.03
N ILE A 40 10.44 -13.50 -6.44
CA ILE A 40 10.12 -13.27 -7.87
C ILE A 40 11.12 -12.31 -8.56
N PHE A 41 11.56 -11.26 -7.87
CA PHE A 41 12.50 -10.26 -8.40
C PHE A 41 13.92 -10.36 -7.81
N GLY A 42 14.15 -11.30 -6.90
CA GLY A 42 15.44 -11.54 -6.28
C GLY A 42 15.95 -10.39 -5.42
N PHE A 43 17.28 -10.20 -5.47
CA PHE A 43 18.01 -9.26 -4.63
C PHE A 43 17.64 -7.78 -4.87
N ALA A 44 17.14 -7.45 -6.06
CA ALA A 44 16.73 -6.09 -6.40
C ALA A 44 15.57 -5.61 -5.49
N ALA A 45 14.54 -6.45 -5.33
CA ALA A 45 13.42 -6.20 -4.42
C ALA A 45 13.86 -6.03 -2.96
N LEU A 46 14.75 -6.92 -2.50
CA LEU A 46 15.22 -6.90 -1.11
C LEU A 46 15.94 -5.58 -0.79
N LYS A 47 16.79 -5.10 -1.72
CA LYS A 47 17.46 -3.80 -1.58
C LYS A 47 16.45 -2.66 -1.42
N VAL A 48 15.44 -2.59 -2.30
CA VAL A 48 14.42 -1.53 -2.26
C VAL A 48 13.66 -1.53 -0.93
N ILE A 49 13.25 -2.71 -0.45
CA ILE A 49 12.53 -2.87 0.83
C ILE A 49 13.40 -2.39 2.00
N ILE A 50 14.64 -2.87 2.08
CA ILE A 50 15.55 -2.53 3.19
C ILE A 50 15.85 -1.03 3.19
N ILE A 51 16.19 -0.45 2.03
CA ILE A 51 16.53 0.97 1.92
C ILE A 51 15.32 1.85 2.28
N SER A 52 14.12 1.48 1.84
CA SER A 52 12.90 2.24 2.15
C SER A 52 12.58 2.21 3.65
N ILE A 53 12.64 1.03 4.29
CA ILE A 53 12.43 0.89 5.73
C ILE A 53 13.51 1.66 6.52
N ALA A 54 14.77 1.48 6.16
CA ALA A 54 15.88 2.15 6.81
C ALA A 54 15.77 3.67 6.69
N SER A 55 15.45 4.19 5.50
CA SER A 55 15.25 5.62 5.27
C SER A 55 14.15 6.19 6.17
N CYS A 56 12.99 5.52 6.23
CA CYS A 56 11.88 5.95 7.10
C CYS A 56 12.27 5.95 8.58
N LEU A 57 12.91 4.88 9.07
CA LEU A 57 13.33 4.77 10.48
C LEU A 57 14.40 5.81 10.86
N ILE A 58 15.41 6.00 10.00
CA ILE A 58 16.47 6.98 10.23
C ILE A 58 15.89 8.39 10.25
N THR A 59 15.02 8.71 9.28
CA THR A 59 14.38 10.04 9.20
C THR A 59 13.52 10.30 10.43
N GLU A 60 12.74 9.32 10.87
CA GLU A 60 11.91 9.44 12.07
C GLU A 60 12.77 9.69 13.31
N PHE A 61 13.82 8.89 13.50
CA PHE A 61 14.77 9.05 14.59
C PHE A 61 15.41 10.44 14.60
N LEU A 62 15.90 10.90 13.46
CA LEU A 62 16.58 12.19 13.35
C LEU A 62 15.64 13.36 13.67
N ILE A 63 14.41 13.34 13.16
CA ILE A 63 13.44 14.40 13.40
C ILE A 63 13.01 14.42 14.87
N GLN A 64 12.79 13.26 15.47
CA GLN A 64 12.39 13.19 16.87
C GLN A 64 13.52 13.64 17.80
N LYS A 65 14.76 13.27 17.49
CA LYS A 65 15.96 13.75 18.18
C LYS A 65 16.12 15.26 18.05
N LEU A 66 15.96 15.81 16.84
CA LEU A 66 16.04 17.25 16.58
C LEU A 66 14.93 18.04 17.30
N ARG A 67 13.72 17.48 17.36
CA ARG A 67 12.57 18.07 18.07
C ARG A 67 12.58 17.83 19.59
N ARG A 68 13.61 17.15 20.12
CA ARG A 68 13.70 16.72 21.53
C ARG A 68 12.42 16.02 22.04
N LYS A 69 11.76 15.26 21.16
CA LYS A 69 10.59 14.44 21.51
C LYS A 69 11.04 13.03 21.91
N LYS A 70 10.15 12.31 22.61
CA LYS A 70 10.38 10.89 22.92
C LYS A 70 10.55 10.11 21.62
N ILE A 71 11.55 9.24 21.57
CA ILE A 71 11.84 8.39 20.42
C ILE A 71 10.79 7.28 20.36
N THR A 72 10.00 7.24 19.29
CA THR A 72 8.85 6.34 19.09
C THR A 72 9.11 5.26 18.04
N LEU A 73 10.37 4.98 17.72
CA LEU A 73 10.78 3.95 16.73
C LEU A 73 10.09 2.59 16.90
N TYR A 74 9.70 2.24 18.12
CA TYR A 74 9.07 0.96 18.42
C TYR A 74 7.58 0.87 18.05
N ASP A 75 6.95 1.98 17.66
CA ASP A 75 5.54 2.04 17.27
C ASP A 75 5.22 1.25 15.98
N GLY A 76 6.24 0.89 15.19
CA GLY A 76 6.13 0.10 13.96
C GLY A 76 5.62 0.90 12.75
N SER A 77 5.25 2.15 12.92
CA SER A 77 4.56 2.95 11.91
C SER A 77 5.47 3.47 10.81
N ALA A 78 6.70 3.89 11.11
CA ALA A 78 7.68 4.26 10.09
C ALA A 78 8.16 3.02 9.31
N ALA A 79 8.32 1.88 9.98
CA ALA A 79 8.64 0.61 9.32
C ALA A 79 7.52 0.21 8.34
N LEU A 80 6.26 0.27 8.77
CA LEU A 80 5.11 0.03 7.90
C LEU A 80 5.03 1.01 6.73
N THR A 81 5.28 2.30 6.97
CA THR A 81 5.32 3.33 5.92
C THR A 81 6.40 3.02 4.88
N GLY A 82 7.61 2.65 5.32
CA GLY A 82 8.70 2.26 4.42
C GLY A 82 8.38 0.99 3.64
N LEU A 83 7.74 -0.01 4.25
CA LEU A 83 7.32 -1.23 3.58
C LEU A 83 6.27 -0.95 2.50
N LEU A 84 5.23 -0.17 2.83
CA LEU A 84 4.18 0.23 1.90
C LEU A 84 4.71 1.09 0.75
N LEU A 85 5.68 1.97 1.03
CA LEU A 85 6.37 2.72 -0.02
C LEU A 85 7.16 1.78 -0.93
N ALA A 86 7.93 0.84 -0.39
CA ALA A 86 8.68 -0.13 -1.20
C ALA A 86 7.76 -0.94 -2.12
N TYR A 87 6.59 -1.36 -1.63
CA TYR A 87 5.62 -2.11 -2.42
C TYR A 87 5.00 -1.31 -3.57
N ASN A 88 5.10 0.02 -3.50
CA ASN A 88 4.69 0.93 -4.55
C ASN A 88 5.79 1.27 -5.56
N LEU A 89 7.00 0.75 -5.38
CA LEU A 89 8.14 1.00 -6.27
C LEU A 89 8.40 -0.21 -7.19
N SER A 90 9.01 0.07 -8.34
CA SER A 90 9.59 -0.96 -9.20
C SER A 90 10.80 -1.60 -8.51
N SER A 91 11.07 -2.87 -8.79
CA SER A 91 12.14 -3.65 -8.16
C SER A 91 13.56 -3.17 -8.53
N GLY A 92 13.72 -2.52 -9.68
CA GLY A 92 15.03 -2.05 -10.16
C GLY A 92 15.22 -0.53 -10.09
N VAL A 93 14.45 0.17 -9.26
CA VAL A 93 14.72 1.60 -9.01
C VAL A 93 16.11 1.79 -8.40
N PRO A 94 16.85 2.85 -8.79
CA PRO A 94 18.09 3.23 -8.13
C PRO A 94 17.89 3.43 -6.62
N PHE A 95 18.90 3.10 -5.82
CA PHE A 95 18.84 3.14 -4.35
C PHE A 95 18.45 4.50 -3.76
N TRP A 96 18.72 5.61 -4.47
CA TRP A 96 18.42 6.95 -3.99
C TRP A 96 16.92 7.28 -4.05
N ILE A 97 16.13 6.63 -4.92
CA ILE A 97 14.68 6.85 -5.03
C ILE A 97 13.93 6.43 -3.74
N PRO A 98 14.05 5.18 -3.25
CA PRO A 98 13.43 4.79 -1.99
C PRO A 98 14.00 5.58 -0.80
N LEU A 99 15.28 6.00 -0.86
CA LEU A 99 15.88 6.85 0.16
C LEU A 99 15.15 8.20 0.23
N VAL A 100 15.08 8.94 -0.87
CA VAL A 100 14.43 10.25 -0.94
C VAL A 100 12.93 10.14 -0.65
N GLY A 101 12.26 9.10 -1.17
CA GLY A 101 10.85 8.84 -0.89
C GLY A 101 10.57 8.60 0.59
N GLY A 102 11.41 7.81 1.27
CA GLY A 102 11.27 7.56 2.71
C GLY A 102 11.47 8.83 3.55
N ILE A 103 12.44 9.67 3.17
CA ILE A 103 12.65 10.97 3.80
C ILE A 103 11.41 11.84 3.62
N PHE A 104 10.88 11.94 2.39
CA PHE A 104 9.67 12.73 2.11
C PHE A 104 8.45 12.21 2.90
N ALA A 105 8.23 10.88 2.90
CA ALA A 105 7.12 10.26 3.61
C ALA A 105 7.12 10.63 5.10
N VAL A 106 8.26 10.49 5.75
CA VAL A 106 8.35 10.67 7.21
C VAL A 106 8.52 12.14 7.58
N ALA A 107 9.41 12.86 6.92
CA ALA A 107 9.69 14.25 7.24
C ALA A 107 8.51 15.15 6.89
N ILE A 108 8.05 15.07 5.64
CA ILE A 108 7.07 16.00 5.08
C ILE A 108 5.67 15.46 5.27
N ALA A 109 5.36 14.23 4.89
CA ALA A 109 3.97 13.75 4.93
C ALA A 109 3.49 13.34 6.34
N LYS A 110 4.41 13.01 7.26
CA LYS A 110 4.07 12.57 8.63
C LYS A 110 4.40 13.60 9.71
N HIS A 111 5.65 14.06 9.81
CA HIS A 111 6.07 14.83 10.97
C HIS A 111 5.74 16.33 10.95
N THR A 112 5.55 16.92 9.77
CA THR A 112 5.07 18.32 9.65
C THR A 112 3.71 18.50 10.31
N PHE A 113 2.82 17.52 10.18
CA PHE A 113 1.46 17.56 10.72
C PHE A 113 1.35 17.10 12.17
N GLY A 114 2.45 16.65 12.79
CA GLY A 114 2.47 16.32 14.22
C GLY A 114 2.94 14.91 14.55
N GLY A 115 3.08 14.03 13.55
CA GLY A 115 3.44 12.63 13.74
C GLY A 115 2.23 11.70 13.68
N LEU A 116 2.30 10.55 14.36
CA LEU A 116 1.23 9.56 14.31
C LEU A 116 -0.11 10.11 14.78
N GLY A 117 -1.16 9.77 14.03
CA GLY A 117 -2.54 10.18 14.32
C GLY A 117 -2.93 11.57 13.79
N ALA A 118 -1.97 12.36 13.29
CA ALA A 118 -2.22 13.70 12.75
C ALA A 118 -1.96 13.80 11.24
N ASN A 119 -1.64 12.69 10.57
CA ASN A 119 -1.36 12.68 9.14
C ASN A 119 -2.65 12.93 8.34
N ILE A 120 -2.67 13.99 7.54
CA ILE A 120 -3.81 14.30 6.66
C ILE A 120 -3.95 13.25 5.55
N PHE A 121 -2.81 12.74 5.06
CA PHE A 121 -2.72 11.78 3.97
C PHE A 121 -1.91 10.57 4.39
N ASN A 122 -2.09 9.45 3.68
CA ASN A 122 -1.26 8.27 3.86
C ASN A 122 0.19 8.62 3.45
N PRO A 123 1.18 8.59 4.38
CA PRO A 123 2.53 9.08 4.09
C PRO A 123 3.24 8.33 2.97
N ALA A 124 2.98 7.02 2.82
CA ALA A 124 3.58 6.21 1.77
C ALA A 124 3.03 6.58 0.38
N LEU A 125 1.73 6.86 0.29
CA LEU A 125 1.10 7.31 -0.96
C LEU A 125 1.50 8.75 -1.32
N ALA A 126 1.64 9.64 -0.33
CA ALA A 126 2.14 10.99 -0.55
C ALA A 126 3.57 10.96 -1.12
N ALA A 127 4.44 10.11 -0.59
CA ALA A 127 5.77 9.91 -1.15
C ALA A 127 5.74 9.30 -2.55
N ARG A 128 4.86 8.32 -2.82
CA ARG A 128 4.68 7.77 -4.18
C ARG A 128 4.29 8.87 -5.17
N ALA A 129 3.33 9.72 -4.80
CA ALA A 129 2.88 10.83 -5.65
C ALA A 129 4.02 11.83 -5.94
N PHE A 130 4.79 12.19 -4.91
CA PHE A 130 5.98 13.04 -5.06
C PHE A 130 7.03 12.44 -6.00
N LEU A 131 7.37 11.15 -5.81
CA LEU A 131 8.35 10.45 -6.64
C LEU A 131 7.88 10.32 -8.09
N LEU A 132 6.59 10.03 -8.31
CA LEU A 132 6.02 9.92 -9.66
C LEU A 132 6.00 11.28 -10.37
N ALA A 133 5.71 12.37 -9.66
CA ALA A 133 5.76 13.71 -10.22
C ALA A 133 7.19 14.15 -10.57
N SER A 134 8.19 13.74 -9.79
CA SER A 134 9.58 14.18 -9.94
C SER A 134 10.38 13.30 -10.90
N TRP A 135 10.16 11.97 -10.87
CA TRP A 135 10.93 10.97 -11.62
C TRP A 135 10.02 9.88 -12.20
N PRO A 136 9.09 10.24 -13.12
CA PRO A 136 8.13 9.30 -13.67
C PRO A 136 8.81 8.14 -14.40
N LYS A 137 9.85 8.42 -15.20
CA LYS A 137 10.56 7.40 -15.99
C LYS A 137 11.09 6.27 -15.12
N GLN A 138 11.75 6.59 -14.01
CA GLN A 138 12.32 5.60 -13.10
C GLN A 138 11.24 4.87 -12.29
N MET A 139 10.10 5.52 -12.02
CA MET A 139 8.97 4.92 -11.33
C MET A 139 8.19 3.94 -12.21
N THR A 140 8.21 4.13 -13.53
CA THR A 140 7.46 3.31 -14.50
C THR A 140 8.33 2.33 -15.29
N ASP A 141 9.63 2.23 -14.99
CA ASP A 141 10.51 1.24 -15.59
C ASP A 141 10.40 -0.09 -14.84
N PHE A 142 9.65 -1.04 -15.40
CA PHE A 142 9.35 -2.33 -14.77
C PHE A 142 10.14 -3.46 -15.43
N TYR A 143 10.76 -4.30 -14.61
CA TYR A 143 11.56 -5.42 -15.09
C TYR A 143 10.74 -6.70 -15.14
N ARG A 144 11.08 -7.56 -16.09
CA ARG A 144 10.50 -8.91 -16.16
C ARG A 144 10.93 -9.72 -14.93
N PRO A 145 10.00 -10.42 -14.25
CA PRO A 145 10.37 -11.32 -13.16
C PRO A 145 11.24 -12.48 -13.67
N LEU A 146 12.12 -12.98 -12.80
CA LEU A 146 12.96 -14.18 -13.04
C LEU A 146 13.91 -14.12 -14.26
N SER A 147 14.14 -12.96 -14.87
CA SER A 147 15.15 -12.81 -15.92
C SER A 147 16.52 -12.47 -15.34
N LEU A 148 17.58 -13.15 -15.82
CA LEU A 148 18.97 -12.85 -15.46
C LEU A 148 19.42 -11.48 -16.00
N ASP A 149 18.88 -11.08 -17.16
CA ASP A 149 19.03 -9.74 -17.71
C ASP A 149 17.85 -8.84 -17.32
N ALA A 150 18.17 -7.60 -16.94
CA ALA A 150 17.20 -6.57 -16.60
C ALA A 150 16.51 -6.03 -17.87
N VAL A 151 15.58 -6.82 -18.41
CA VAL A 151 14.77 -6.43 -19.57
C VAL A 151 13.56 -5.65 -19.11
N SER A 152 13.48 -4.39 -19.56
CA SER A 152 12.32 -3.52 -19.34
C SER A 152 11.10 -4.08 -20.09
N SER A 153 9.95 -4.10 -19.42
CA SER A 153 8.70 -4.63 -19.96
C SER A 153 7.50 -3.83 -19.44
N ALA A 154 6.51 -3.62 -20.30
CA ALA A 154 5.30 -2.90 -19.94
C ALA A 154 4.43 -3.75 -18.99
N THR A 155 3.75 -3.09 -18.04
CA THR A 155 2.79 -3.76 -17.16
C THR A 155 1.55 -4.18 -17.95
N PRO A 156 0.81 -5.21 -17.53
CA PRO A 156 -0.40 -5.63 -18.23
C PRO A 156 -1.42 -4.49 -18.40
N LEU A 157 -1.48 -3.55 -17.45
CA LEU A 157 -2.37 -2.39 -17.52
C LEU A 157 -1.89 -1.36 -18.56
N ALA A 158 -0.57 -1.13 -18.66
CA ALA A 158 0.00 -0.28 -19.71
C ALA A 158 -0.20 -0.89 -21.10
N MET A 159 -0.01 -2.21 -21.22
CA MET A 159 -0.24 -2.95 -22.47
C MET A 159 -1.71 -2.90 -22.89
N LEU A 160 -2.66 -2.98 -21.95
CA LEU A 160 -4.09 -2.84 -22.23
C LEU A 160 -4.41 -1.45 -22.81
N LYS A 161 -3.77 -0.40 -22.28
CA LYS A 161 -3.96 0.99 -22.72
C LYS A 161 -3.39 1.26 -24.12
N GLU A 162 -2.27 0.62 -24.46
CA GLU A 162 -1.60 0.79 -25.77
C GLU A 162 -2.17 -0.13 -26.87
N GLY A 163 -2.55 -1.37 -26.55
CA GLY A 163 -2.91 -2.40 -27.54
C GLY A 163 -4.36 -2.88 -27.52
N GLY A 164 -5.19 -2.40 -26.59
CA GLY A 164 -6.58 -2.82 -26.43
C GLY A 164 -6.75 -4.24 -25.87
N MET A 165 -8.00 -4.64 -25.63
CA MET A 165 -8.38 -5.86 -24.90
C MET A 165 -8.03 -7.18 -25.64
N ARG A 166 -7.70 -7.11 -26.93
CA ARG A 166 -7.27 -8.26 -27.76
C ARG A 166 -5.87 -8.78 -27.41
N SER A 167 -5.09 -8.01 -26.66
CA SER A 167 -3.68 -8.31 -26.36
C SER A 167 -3.49 -9.31 -25.21
N LEU A 168 -4.45 -9.47 -24.29
CA LEU A 168 -4.27 -10.36 -23.12
C LEU A 168 -4.16 -11.84 -23.50
N SER A 169 -4.99 -12.33 -24.42
CA SER A 169 -4.91 -13.70 -24.95
C SER A 169 -3.79 -13.87 -25.99
N GLY A 170 -3.42 -12.80 -26.70
CA GLY A 170 -2.32 -12.81 -27.68
C GLY A 170 -0.91 -12.77 -27.05
N LEU A 171 -0.78 -12.29 -25.81
CA LEU A 171 0.47 -12.15 -25.06
C LEU A 171 0.80 -13.33 -24.13
N GLY A 172 -0.07 -14.34 -24.05
CA GLY A 172 0.15 -15.54 -23.25
C GLY A 172 0.11 -15.33 -21.73
N LEU A 173 -0.47 -14.22 -21.25
CA LEU A 173 -0.65 -13.98 -19.81
C LEU A 173 -1.90 -14.71 -19.31
N SER A 174 -1.71 -15.71 -18.45
CA SER A 174 -2.81 -16.39 -17.77
C SER A 174 -3.28 -15.60 -16.54
N TYR A 175 -4.54 -15.74 -16.16
CA TYR A 175 -5.02 -15.25 -14.86
C TYR A 175 -4.22 -15.85 -13.70
N GLY A 176 -3.67 -17.06 -13.87
CA GLY A 176 -2.74 -17.67 -12.93
C GLY A 176 -1.47 -16.85 -12.73
N ASP A 177 -0.94 -16.26 -13.81
CA ASP A 177 0.26 -15.40 -13.74
C ASP A 177 -0.03 -14.06 -13.07
N LEU A 178 -1.23 -13.51 -13.28
CA LEU A 178 -1.70 -12.32 -12.55
C LEU A 178 -1.90 -12.59 -11.05
N PHE A 179 -2.32 -13.80 -10.70
CA PHE A 179 -2.61 -14.18 -9.32
C PHE A 179 -1.37 -14.55 -8.52
N LEU A 180 -0.44 -15.27 -9.15
CA LEU A 180 0.84 -15.70 -8.57
C LEU A 180 1.93 -14.62 -8.70
N GLY A 181 1.82 -13.72 -9.67
CA GLY A 181 2.71 -12.58 -9.82
C GLY A 181 3.81 -12.71 -10.85
N ASN A 182 3.69 -13.64 -11.78
CA ASN A 182 4.68 -13.79 -12.84
C ASN A 182 4.49 -12.75 -13.95
N ARG A 183 4.49 -11.47 -13.57
CA ARG A 183 4.33 -10.31 -14.46
C ARG A 183 5.21 -9.13 -14.03
N PRO A 184 5.56 -8.22 -14.96
CA PRO A 184 6.18 -6.96 -14.60
C PRO A 184 5.18 -6.05 -13.86
N GLY A 185 5.66 -5.35 -12.83
CA GLY A 185 4.86 -4.45 -12.00
C GLY A 185 5.59 -4.00 -10.75
N CYS A 186 4.89 -3.24 -9.88
CA CYS A 186 5.45 -2.87 -8.58
C CYS A 186 5.56 -4.11 -7.67
N LEU A 187 6.46 -4.07 -6.69
CA LEU A 187 6.68 -5.19 -5.75
C LEU A 187 5.39 -5.67 -5.07
N GLY A 188 4.48 -4.74 -4.75
CA GLY A 188 3.20 -5.00 -4.11
C GLY A 188 2.07 -5.40 -5.06
N GLU A 189 2.30 -5.59 -6.35
CA GLU A 189 1.28 -6.08 -7.30
C GLU A 189 1.46 -7.54 -7.69
N VAL A 190 2.55 -8.13 -7.21
CA VAL A 190 3.09 -9.36 -7.74
C VAL A 190 2.36 -10.53 -7.12
N CYS A 191 2.43 -10.77 -5.81
CA CYS A 191 1.65 -11.86 -5.24
C CYS A 191 0.28 -11.40 -4.71
N ALA A 192 -0.75 -11.39 -5.59
CA ALA A 192 -2.13 -11.11 -5.18
C ALA A 192 -2.62 -12.09 -4.11
N LEU A 193 -2.27 -13.38 -4.23
CA LEU A 193 -2.60 -14.41 -3.23
C LEU A 193 -2.05 -14.06 -1.85
N ALA A 194 -0.77 -13.68 -1.74
CA ALA A 194 -0.17 -13.36 -0.45
C ALA A 194 -0.82 -12.12 0.20
N LEU A 195 -1.18 -11.12 -0.60
CA LEU A 195 -1.91 -9.95 -0.12
C LEU A 195 -3.33 -10.29 0.34
N ILE A 196 -4.04 -11.15 -0.39
CA ILE A 196 -5.38 -11.62 0.00
C ILE A 196 -5.30 -12.40 1.32
N LEU A 197 -4.31 -13.27 1.50
CA LEU A 197 -4.12 -14.00 2.75
C LEU A 197 -3.84 -13.05 3.93
N GLY A 198 -2.96 -12.06 3.73
CA GLY A 198 -2.70 -11.02 4.73
C GLY A 198 -3.94 -10.19 5.05
N ALA A 199 -4.71 -9.81 4.02
CA ALA A 199 -5.97 -9.08 4.18
C ALA A 199 -7.03 -9.90 4.92
N ALA A 200 -7.19 -11.18 4.57
CA ALA A 200 -8.11 -12.11 5.25
C ALA A 200 -7.76 -12.27 6.73
N TYR A 201 -6.47 -12.36 7.05
CA TYR A 201 -5.99 -12.39 8.43
C TYR A 201 -6.36 -11.13 9.21
N LEU A 202 -6.16 -9.93 8.63
CA LEU A 202 -6.51 -8.66 9.26
C LEU A 202 -8.03 -8.47 9.42
N LEU A 203 -8.82 -8.97 8.47
CA LEU A 203 -10.28 -8.99 8.56
C LEU A 203 -10.76 -9.92 9.68
N TRP A 204 -10.16 -11.11 9.81
CA TRP A 204 -10.48 -12.06 10.87
C TRP A 204 -10.14 -11.51 12.26
N LYS A 205 -8.99 -10.82 12.38
CA LYS A 205 -8.58 -10.10 13.59
C LYS A 205 -9.45 -8.89 13.92
N GLY A 206 -10.29 -8.42 12.98
CA GLY A 206 -11.16 -7.27 13.18
C GLY A 206 -10.44 -5.92 13.16
N TYR A 207 -9.21 -5.86 12.67
CA TYR A 207 -8.45 -4.62 12.57
C TYR A 207 -8.90 -3.78 11.37
N VAL A 208 -9.23 -4.42 10.25
CA VAL A 208 -9.66 -3.74 9.03
C VAL A 208 -11.19 -3.75 8.91
N TRP A 209 -11.79 -2.58 8.65
CA TRP A 209 -13.21 -2.46 8.36
C TRP A 209 -13.52 -2.91 6.94
N ARG A 210 -14.45 -3.86 6.79
CA ARG A 210 -14.84 -4.45 5.49
C ARG A 210 -15.41 -3.43 4.50
N GLN A 211 -15.98 -2.33 4.99
CA GLN A 211 -16.75 -1.37 4.22
C GLN A 211 -15.89 -0.61 3.19
N ALA A 212 -14.71 -0.12 3.59
CA ALA A 212 -13.86 0.66 2.70
C ALA A 212 -13.24 -0.19 1.56
N PRO A 213 -12.64 -1.37 1.82
CA PRO A 213 -12.14 -2.25 0.75
C PRO A 213 -13.25 -2.74 -0.19
N MET A 214 -14.41 -3.12 0.36
CA MET A 214 -15.54 -3.57 -0.47
C MET A 214 -16.06 -2.44 -1.37
N GLY A 215 -16.20 -1.23 -0.84
CA GLY A 215 -16.61 -0.06 -1.63
C GLY A 215 -15.65 0.22 -2.78
N PHE A 216 -14.34 0.14 -2.51
CA PHE A 216 -13.31 0.35 -3.53
C PHE A 216 -13.31 -0.75 -4.61
N ILE A 217 -13.25 -2.02 -4.21
CA ILE A 217 -13.21 -3.15 -5.15
C ILE A 217 -14.47 -3.21 -6.02
N LEU A 218 -15.65 -3.08 -5.40
CA LEU A 218 -16.92 -3.20 -6.11
C LEU A 218 -17.17 -2.02 -7.06
N SER A 219 -16.85 -0.80 -6.65
CA SER A 219 -17.04 0.38 -7.51
C SER A 219 -16.10 0.35 -8.72
N LEU A 220 -14.80 0.08 -8.52
CA LEU A 220 -13.89 -0.06 -9.66
C LEU A 220 -14.32 -1.22 -10.55
N GLY A 221 -14.55 -2.41 -9.98
CA GLY A 221 -14.90 -3.58 -10.75
C GLY A 221 -16.18 -3.38 -11.57
N ALA A 222 -17.23 -2.80 -10.98
CA ALA A 222 -18.47 -2.50 -11.69
C ALA A 222 -18.26 -1.50 -12.84
N LEU A 223 -17.53 -0.42 -12.61
CA LEU A 223 -17.23 0.56 -13.65
C LEU A 223 -16.35 -0.02 -14.77
N SER A 224 -15.34 -0.81 -14.41
CA SER A 224 -14.50 -1.53 -15.35
C SER A 224 -15.30 -2.53 -16.17
N TRP A 225 -16.25 -3.24 -15.58
CA TRP A 225 -17.13 -4.15 -16.32
C TRP A 225 -18.03 -3.38 -17.30
N MET A 226 -18.63 -2.27 -16.86
CA MET A 226 -19.56 -1.46 -17.66
C MET A 226 -18.89 -0.72 -18.83
N PHE A 227 -17.71 -0.16 -18.60
CA PHE A 227 -17.09 0.82 -19.52
C PHE A 227 -15.67 0.45 -19.98
N GLY A 228 -15.07 -0.62 -19.45
CA GLY A 228 -13.66 -0.94 -19.70
C GLY A 228 -13.36 -1.67 -21.00
N GLY A 229 -14.35 -2.18 -21.74
CA GLY A 229 -14.14 -2.97 -22.97
C GLY A 229 -14.50 -2.24 -24.27
N GLU A 230 -14.23 -2.87 -25.41
CA GLU A 230 -14.74 -2.44 -26.73
C GLU A 230 -16.26 -2.70 -26.82
N GLY A 231 -17.04 -1.87 -26.11
CA GLY A 231 -18.49 -1.91 -26.00
C GLY A 231 -18.99 -1.84 -24.55
N PHE A 232 -20.28 -1.58 -24.40
CA PHE A 232 -20.95 -1.57 -23.09
C PHE A 232 -20.97 -2.99 -22.47
N LEU A 233 -20.63 -3.12 -21.18
CA LEU A 233 -20.60 -4.38 -20.41
C LEU A 233 -19.60 -5.45 -20.86
N ARG A 234 -18.57 -5.08 -21.63
CA ARG A 234 -17.55 -6.02 -22.13
C ARG A 234 -16.20 -5.93 -21.43
N GLY A 235 -16.07 -5.10 -20.40
CA GLY A 235 -14.81 -4.99 -19.68
C GLY A 235 -14.57 -6.18 -18.75
N ASP A 236 -13.31 -6.45 -18.44
CA ASP A 236 -12.93 -7.57 -17.58
C ASP A 236 -12.83 -7.13 -16.11
N PHE A 237 -13.81 -7.57 -15.32
CA PHE A 237 -13.89 -7.32 -13.87
C PHE A 237 -12.71 -7.94 -13.11
N LEU A 238 -12.32 -9.17 -13.47
CA LEU A 238 -11.28 -9.92 -12.78
C LEU A 238 -9.92 -9.29 -13.05
N PHE A 239 -9.66 -8.91 -14.30
CA PHE A 239 -8.45 -8.19 -14.65
C PHE A 239 -8.33 -6.85 -13.92
N ALA A 240 -9.42 -6.08 -13.80
CA ALA A 240 -9.39 -4.79 -13.11
C ALA A 240 -9.02 -4.91 -11.62
N ILE A 241 -9.46 -5.98 -10.95
CA ILE A 241 -9.17 -6.23 -9.53
C ILE A 241 -7.75 -6.77 -9.34
N LEU A 242 -7.35 -7.72 -10.19
CA LEU A 242 -6.05 -8.39 -10.09
C LEU A 242 -4.91 -7.56 -10.65
N SER A 243 -5.16 -6.39 -11.27
CA SER A 243 -4.13 -5.54 -11.86
C SER A 243 -3.95 -4.19 -11.15
N GLY A 244 -2.76 -3.60 -11.34
CA GLY A 244 -2.47 -2.21 -10.94
C GLY A 244 -2.54 -1.96 -9.43
N GLY A 245 -2.11 -2.94 -8.63
CA GLY A 245 -1.95 -2.78 -7.17
C GLY A 245 -3.22 -2.53 -6.37
N LEU A 246 -4.40 -2.80 -6.95
CA LEU A 246 -5.67 -2.50 -6.29
C LEU A 246 -5.85 -3.24 -4.97
N ILE A 247 -5.49 -4.52 -4.89
CA ILE A 247 -5.62 -5.31 -3.66
C ILE A 247 -4.80 -4.68 -2.53
N LEU A 248 -3.56 -4.26 -2.82
CA LEU A 248 -2.71 -3.55 -1.87
C LEU A 248 -3.36 -2.22 -1.44
N GLY A 249 -3.81 -1.43 -2.42
CA GLY A 249 -4.47 -0.14 -2.18
C GLY A 249 -5.74 -0.27 -1.34
N ALA A 250 -6.59 -1.25 -1.65
CA ALA A 250 -7.89 -1.44 -1.00
C ALA A 250 -7.77 -1.96 0.44
N PHE A 251 -6.90 -2.95 0.70
CA PHE A 251 -6.86 -3.61 2.01
C PHE A 251 -5.80 -3.09 2.97
N PHE A 252 -4.77 -2.38 2.47
CA PHE A 252 -3.65 -1.94 3.32
C PHE A 252 -3.41 -0.43 3.30
N MET A 253 -3.92 0.30 2.30
CA MET A 253 -3.73 1.77 2.22
C MET A 253 -5.01 2.55 2.46
N ALA A 254 -6.13 2.12 1.86
CA ALA A 254 -7.45 2.74 2.04
C ALA A 254 -8.08 2.42 3.41
N THR A 255 -7.44 1.58 4.21
CA THR A 255 -7.89 1.17 5.56
C THR A 255 -6.97 1.73 6.65
N ASP A 256 -6.18 2.74 6.32
CA ASP A 256 -5.35 3.43 7.30
C ASP A 256 -6.24 4.20 8.30
N TYR A 257 -5.99 4.00 9.59
CA TYR A 257 -6.86 4.47 10.68
C TYR A 257 -6.95 5.99 10.77
N VAL A 258 -5.93 6.70 10.30
CA VAL A 258 -5.86 8.17 10.42
C VAL A 258 -6.64 8.85 9.30
N THR A 259 -6.60 8.28 8.10
CA THR A 259 -7.16 8.90 6.89
C THR A 259 -8.56 8.42 6.56
N THR A 260 -8.97 7.26 7.09
CA THR A 260 -10.28 6.68 6.82
C THR A 260 -11.34 7.21 7.78
N PRO A 261 -12.56 7.54 7.32
CA PRO A 261 -13.66 7.92 8.20
C PRO A 261 -14.01 6.86 9.24
N ILE A 262 -14.46 7.28 10.43
CA ILE A 262 -14.82 6.35 11.53
C ILE A 262 -16.22 5.72 11.31
N THR A 263 -17.13 6.42 10.62
CA THR A 263 -18.50 5.94 10.44
C THR A 263 -18.60 4.89 9.33
N LYS A 264 -19.39 3.82 9.54
CA LYS A 264 -19.56 2.73 8.54
C LYS A 264 -20.05 3.23 7.18
N LYS A 265 -20.96 4.21 7.16
CA LYS A 265 -21.45 4.83 5.93
C LYS A 265 -20.37 5.69 5.27
N GLY A 266 -19.61 6.46 6.06
CA GLY A 266 -18.50 7.28 5.56
C GLY A 266 -17.39 6.43 4.94
N GLN A 267 -17.07 5.28 5.54
CA GLN A 267 -16.10 4.32 4.99
C GLN A 267 -16.52 3.77 3.64
N LEU A 268 -17.81 3.46 3.46
CA LEU A 268 -18.33 2.97 2.20
C LEU A 268 -18.27 4.05 1.11
N VAL A 269 -18.71 5.28 1.43
CA VAL A 269 -18.65 6.42 0.50
C VAL A 269 -17.21 6.73 0.12
N PHE A 270 -16.29 6.71 1.09
CA PHE A 270 -14.86 6.88 0.86
C PHE A 270 -14.30 5.83 -0.10
N GLY A 271 -14.59 4.54 0.15
CA GLY A 271 -14.16 3.45 -0.72
C GLY A 271 -14.73 3.57 -2.14
N ILE A 272 -16.01 3.90 -2.28
CA ILE A 272 -16.64 4.13 -3.59
C ILE A 272 -15.94 5.29 -4.32
N GLY A 273 -15.67 6.40 -3.62
CA GLY A 273 -14.95 7.54 -4.19
C GLY A 273 -13.55 7.17 -4.68
N CYS A 274 -12.79 6.39 -3.90
CA CYS A 274 -11.49 5.88 -4.32
C CYS A 274 -11.59 5.02 -5.58
N GLY A 275 -12.59 4.13 -5.68
CA GLY A 275 -12.76 3.28 -6.85
C GLY A 275 -13.20 4.03 -8.11
N VAL A 276 -14.09 5.01 -7.97
CA VAL A 276 -14.51 5.88 -9.09
C VAL A 276 -13.32 6.68 -9.62
N ILE A 277 -12.55 7.34 -8.74
CA ILE A 277 -11.38 8.13 -9.14
C ILE A 277 -10.33 7.24 -9.80
N THR A 278 -10.09 6.05 -9.23
CA THR A 278 -9.16 5.08 -9.80
C THR A 278 -9.61 4.61 -11.18
N PHE A 279 -10.92 4.43 -11.40
CA PHE A 279 -11.47 4.08 -12.71
C PHE A 279 -11.15 5.14 -13.76
N VAL A 280 -11.43 6.41 -13.44
CA VAL A 280 -11.27 7.53 -14.36
C VAL A 280 -9.81 7.76 -14.75
N ILE A 281 -8.87 7.50 -13.84
CA ILE A 281 -7.43 7.71 -14.09
C ILE A 281 -6.80 6.57 -14.90
N ARG A 282 -7.33 5.34 -14.80
CA ARG A 282 -6.80 4.17 -15.51
C ARG A 282 -7.09 4.28 -17.01
#